data_AF-A0AAD5SDT0-F1
#
_entry.id   AF-A0AAD5SDT0-F1
#
_cell.length_a   1.000
_cell.length_b   1.000
_cell.length_c   1.000
_cell.angle_alpha   90.00
_cell.angle_beta   90.00
_cell.angle_gamma   90.00
#
_symmetry.space_group_name_H-M   'P 1'
#
loop_
_entity.id
_entity.type
_entity.pdbx_description
1 polymer ?
#
loop_
_entity_poly.entity_id
_entity_poly.type
_entity_poly.pdbx_seq_one_letter_code
_entity_poly.pdbx_strand_id
1 'polypeptide(L)'
;MVLIKPRLEFDRLEKIGEDEVGTYACGGRMIVSAPDMEDLVVPFRSSFPENPSAQCKVWSDLVDSFDEGDAPAQWFSKFFQIPCRLMIKDTRTVRTTDPLHTPPRDFFHYEPQAAFSDGFPFLLLSTSSMDKLNSLLALENLAPAHALNFRPNIMITGTTEPNVEDTYLRISVNRYPFFIACRCTRCQVPGNDLKTGKMKNDITKVIMRYRRIDPGAPYKACFGVNAIPGGVGYVLKVGDVVSVDETGVHTRKGGVWNGTEVPVVLGGVQDVEKKSVSIGGGVGRRRSVDITVRNKWGNGGFGGLLGWVALIFPGLSGILTRWWPF
;
A
#
# COMPACT_ATOMS: atom_id res chain seq x y z
N MET A 1 17.08 -13.47 -6.95
CA MET A 1 17.68 -12.95 -5.72
C MET A 1 17.21 -11.52 -5.59
N VAL A 2 16.33 -11.21 -4.63
CA VAL A 2 16.00 -9.82 -4.32
C VAL A 2 17.24 -9.18 -3.71
N LEU A 3 17.63 -7.99 -4.18
CA LEU A 3 18.90 -7.34 -3.83
C LEU A 3 19.01 -6.97 -2.35
N ILE A 4 17.90 -6.59 -1.72
CA ILE A 4 17.81 -6.26 -0.29
C ILE A 4 16.55 -6.91 0.27
N LYS A 5 16.65 -7.56 1.42
CA LYS A 5 15.53 -8.22 2.11
C LYS A 5 15.38 -7.66 3.52
N PRO A 6 14.39 -6.80 3.79
CA PRO A 6 14.05 -6.46 5.15
C PRO A 6 13.25 -7.60 5.80
N ARG A 7 13.51 -7.84 7.08
CA ARG A 7 12.69 -8.67 7.97
C ARG A 7 12.36 -7.82 9.18
N LEU A 8 11.08 -7.80 9.56
CA LEU A 8 10.61 -7.08 10.73
C LEU A 8 10.46 -8.09 11.87
N GLU A 9 11.07 -7.79 13.01
CA GLU A 9 10.93 -8.52 14.26
C GLU A 9 10.34 -7.58 15.30
N PHE A 10 9.31 -8.03 16.01
CA PHE A 10 8.59 -7.22 16.98
C PHE A 10 8.67 -7.91 18.34
N ASP A 11 8.87 -7.13 19.40
CA ASP A 11 9.07 -7.69 20.74
C ASP A 11 7.76 -8.20 21.36
N ARG A 12 6.61 -7.60 21.00
CA ARG A 12 5.28 -7.97 21.55
C ARG A 12 4.18 -7.80 20.51
N LEU A 13 3.94 -8.80 19.66
CA LEU A 13 2.84 -8.79 18.70
C LEU A 13 1.46 -9.03 19.34
N GLU A 14 1.43 -9.73 20.47
CA GLU A 14 0.18 -10.25 21.07
C GLU A 14 -0.60 -9.23 21.91
N LYS A 15 -0.02 -8.06 22.18
CA LYS A 15 -0.56 -7.06 23.11
C LYS A 15 -1.00 -5.74 22.46
N ILE A 16 -1.18 -5.70 21.14
CA ILE A 16 -1.83 -4.55 20.52
C ILE A 16 -3.32 -4.61 20.90
N GLY A 17 -3.65 -4.07 22.07
CA GLY A 17 -5.03 -3.75 22.42
C GLY A 17 -5.58 -2.71 21.45
N GLU A 18 -6.90 -2.57 21.38
CA GLU A 18 -7.57 -1.59 20.50
C GLU A 18 -7.07 -0.14 20.75
N ASP A 19 -6.40 0.12 21.87
CA ASP A 19 -5.86 1.41 22.31
C ASP A 19 -4.33 1.59 22.19
N GLU A 20 -3.54 0.59 21.75
CA GLU A 20 -2.06 0.75 21.67
C GLU A 20 -1.56 1.33 20.33
N VAL A 21 -0.71 2.36 20.46
CA VAL A 21 -0.25 3.27 19.40
C VAL A 21 0.86 2.65 18.55
N GLY A 22 0.50 2.02 17.43
CA GLY A 22 1.42 1.76 16.31
C GLY A 22 2.54 0.72 16.56
N THR A 23 2.91 -0.03 15.52
CA THR A 23 3.83 -1.17 15.63
C THR A 23 5.25 -0.79 16.08
N TYR A 24 5.66 0.48 15.96
CA TYR A 24 6.96 0.97 16.46
C TYR A 24 6.99 1.17 17.98
N ALA A 25 5.85 1.43 18.63
CA ALA A 25 5.81 1.61 20.09
C ALA A 25 5.95 0.29 20.86
N CYS A 26 5.65 -0.83 20.20
CA CYS A 26 5.76 -2.16 20.79
C CYS A 26 7.22 -2.67 20.89
N GLY A 27 8.20 -1.90 20.41
CA GLY A 27 9.59 -2.32 20.31
C GLY A 27 9.83 -3.33 19.19
N GLY A 28 11.11 -3.62 18.92
CA GLY A 28 11.53 -4.54 17.88
C GLY A 28 12.64 -3.97 17.01
N ARG A 29 12.82 -4.57 15.83
CA ARG A 29 13.88 -4.24 14.88
C ARG A 29 13.54 -4.62 13.45
N MET A 30 14.07 -3.86 12.51
CA MET A 30 14.22 -4.25 11.11
C MET A 30 15.61 -4.83 10.90
N ILE A 31 15.68 -6.05 10.37
CA ILE A 31 16.92 -6.68 9.91
C ILE A 31 16.96 -6.56 8.40
N VAL A 32 18.04 -5.99 7.86
CA VAL A 32 18.22 -5.78 6.43
C VAL A 32 19.38 -6.65 5.95
N SER A 33 19.08 -7.60 5.08
CA SER A 33 20.07 -8.50 4.48
C SER A 33 20.28 -8.20 3.00
N ALA A 34 21.53 -8.27 2.54
CA ALA A 34 21.87 -8.17 1.12
C ALA A 34 23.03 -9.14 0.78
N PRO A 35 23.18 -9.54 -0.50
CA PRO A 35 24.33 -10.35 -0.93
C PRO A 35 25.65 -9.66 -0.55
N ASP A 36 26.59 -10.44 -0.03
CA ASP A 36 27.96 -10.00 0.32
C ASP A 36 28.01 -8.84 1.34
N MET A 37 26.94 -8.66 2.12
CA MET A 37 26.83 -7.67 3.20
C MET A 37 26.47 -8.38 4.51
N GLU A 38 27.05 -7.91 5.61
CA GLU A 38 26.57 -8.30 6.94
C GLU A 38 25.15 -7.76 7.18
N ASP A 39 24.36 -8.49 7.98
CA ASP A 39 23.00 -8.06 8.32
C ASP A 39 23.03 -6.74 9.10
N LEU A 40 22.31 -5.74 8.59
CA LEU A 40 22.09 -4.49 9.32
C LEU A 40 20.90 -4.66 10.26
N VAL A 41 21.08 -4.36 11.53
CA VAL A 41 19.99 -4.31 12.51
C VAL A 41 19.64 -2.86 12.81
N VAL A 42 18.40 -2.48 12.51
CA VAL A 42 17.85 -1.15 12.80
C VAL A 42 16.75 -1.31 13.86
N PRO A 43 16.96 -0.87 15.11
CA PRO A 43 15.92 -0.97 16.14
C PRO A 43 14.76 -0.03 15.83
N PHE A 44 13.53 -0.44 16.17
CA PHE A 44 12.38 0.46 16.13
C PHE A 44 12.50 1.49 17.25
N ARG A 45 12.42 2.77 16.87
CA ARG A 45 12.55 3.90 17.81
C ARG A 45 11.33 4.79 17.68
N SER A 46 10.83 5.23 18.83
CA SER A 46 9.75 6.23 18.93
C SER A 46 10.26 7.61 19.33
N SER A 47 11.55 7.73 19.67
CA SER A 47 12.21 8.99 20.00
C SER A 47 13.61 9.07 19.41
N PHE A 48 13.98 10.28 19.00
CA PHE A 48 15.27 10.61 18.39
C PHE A 48 15.86 11.83 19.12
N PRO A 49 16.25 11.69 20.39
CA PRO A 49 16.68 12.83 21.21
C PRO A 49 17.94 13.51 20.68
N GLU A 50 18.81 12.74 20.01
CA GLU A 50 20.09 13.21 19.47
C GLU A 50 19.99 13.69 18.02
N ASN A 51 18.90 13.39 17.31
CA ASN A 51 18.71 13.74 15.90
C ASN A 51 17.51 14.68 15.74
N PRO A 52 17.72 15.97 15.44
CA PRO A 52 16.60 16.86 15.15
C PRO A 52 15.83 16.38 13.91
N SER A 53 14.51 16.61 13.90
CA SER A 53 13.68 16.31 12.74
C SER A 53 14.16 17.13 11.53
N ALA A 54 14.26 16.46 10.39
CA ALA A 54 14.72 17.02 9.12
C ALA A 54 13.67 16.79 8.03
N GLN A 55 13.68 17.63 7.00
CA GLN A 55 12.70 17.56 5.92
C GLN A 55 13.21 16.72 4.74
N CYS A 56 12.42 15.71 4.39
CA CYS A 56 12.59 14.90 3.19
C CYS A 56 11.59 15.33 2.12
N LYS A 57 12.03 15.46 0.85
CA LYS A 57 11.13 15.85 -0.25
C LYS A 57 10.58 14.65 -1.02
N VAL A 58 9.34 14.26 -0.75
CA VAL A 58 8.64 13.16 -1.44
C VAL A 58 7.73 13.75 -2.51
N TRP A 59 8.06 13.57 -3.80
CA TRP A 59 7.36 14.24 -4.90
C TRP A 59 7.35 15.77 -4.72
N SER A 60 6.17 16.37 -4.56
CA SER A 60 5.98 17.78 -4.25
C SER A 60 5.99 18.08 -2.74
N ASP A 61 5.91 17.06 -1.90
CA ASP A 61 5.63 17.21 -0.47
C ASP A 61 6.92 17.26 0.33
N LEU A 62 6.89 18.01 1.42
CA LEU A 62 7.91 17.98 2.46
C LEU A 62 7.42 17.10 3.61
N VAL A 63 8.25 16.15 4.03
CA VAL A 63 7.93 15.16 5.06
C VAL A 63 8.96 15.27 6.16
N ASP A 64 8.51 15.72 7.34
CA ASP A 64 9.36 15.74 8.53
C ASP A 64 9.72 14.30 8.93
N SER A 65 11.00 14.08 9.18
CA SER A 65 11.60 12.77 9.28
C SER A 65 12.79 12.78 10.23
N PHE A 66 13.03 11.66 10.89
CA PHE A 66 14.25 11.44 11.67
C PHE A 66 15.25 10.60 10.90
N ASP A 67 16.51 10.86 11.18
CA ASP A 67 17.63 10.09 10.67
C ASP A 67 17.88 8.87 11.57
N GLU A 68 17.97 7.68 10.97
CA GLU A 68 18.24 6.43 11.72
C GLU A 68 19.70 6.28 12.17
N GLY A 69 20.58 7.18 11.72
CA GLY A 69 21.97 7.32 12.14
C GLY A 69 22.99 6.83 11.12
N ASP A 70 24.25 6.94 11.49
CA ASP A 70 25.37 6.69 10.57
C ASP A 70 25.55 5.22 10.20
N ALA A 71 25.21 4.28 11.09
CA ALA A 71 25.34 2.85 10.80
C ALA A 71 24.42 2.42 9.62
N PRO A 72 23.10 2.71 9.63
CA PRO A 72 22.25 2.51 8.46
C PRO A 72 22.76 3.28 7.22
N ALA A 73 23.13 4.54 7.37
CA ALA A 73 23.62 5.36 6.25
C ALA A 73 24.84 4.76 5.56
N GLN A 74 25.85 4.32 6.34
CA GLN A 74 27.06 3.69 5.82
C GLN A 74 26.73 2.34 5.15
N TRP A 75 25.85 1.54 5.74
CA TRP A 75 25.46 0.25 5.18
C TRP A 75 24.80 0.40 3.81
N PHE A 76 23.80 1.27 3.68
CA PHE A 76 23.13 1.50 2.40
C PHE A 76 24.03 2.21 1.40
N SER A 77 24.86 3.16 1.84
CA SER A 77 25.81 3.84 0.95
C SER A 77 26.84 2.87 0.37
N LYS A 78 27.33 1.93 1.18
CA LYS A 78 28.21 0.84 0.74
C LYS A 78 27.50 -0.08 -0.24
N PHE A 79 26.25 -0.45 0.01
CA PHE A 79 25.53 -1.33 -0.92
C PHE A 79 25.25 -0.66 -2.27
N PHE A 80 24.76 0.59 -2.26
CA PHE A 80 24.39 1.32 -3.48
C PHE A 80 25.56 2.00 -4.18
N GLN A 81 26.73 2.10 -3.54
CA GLN A 81 27.89 2.85 -4.02
C GLN A 81 27.58 4.34 -4.26
N ILE A 82 26.60 4.87 -3.54
CA ILE A 82 26.18 6.28 -3.59
C ILE A 82 25.81 6.71 -2.17
N PRO A 83 26.23 7.90 -1.71
CA PRO A 83 25.83 8.41 -0.41
C PRO A 83 24.31 8.41 -0.23
N CYS A 84 23.83 7.79 0.84
CA CYS A 84 22.42 7.80 1.22
C CYS A 84 22.22 7.64 2.72
N ARG A 85 21.06 8.08 3.20
CA ARG A 85 20.66 8.02 4.61
C ARG A 85 19.27 7.40 4.74
N LEU A 86 19.10 6.56 5.75
CA LEU A 86 17.84 5.92 6.09
C LEU A 86 17.04 6.88 6.98
N MET A 87 15.85 7.24 6.53
CA MET A 87 14.97 8.18 7.22
C MET A 87 13.67 7.48 7.61
N ILE A 88 13.16 7.80 8.79
CA ILE A 88 11.84 7.39 9.26
C ILE A 88 10.95 8.61 9.42
N LYS A 89 9.68 8.52 9.04
CA LYS A 89 8.77 9.65 9.14
C LYS A 89 8.54 10.05 10.61
N ASP A 90 8.54 11.34 10.89
CA ASP A 90 8.10 11.90 12.16
C ASP A 90 6.59 11.68 12.31
N THR A 91 6.19 10.90 13.31
CA THR A 91 4.78 10.55 13.56
C THR A 91 3.99 11.71 14.14
N ARG A 92 4.65 12.77 14.61
CA ARG A 92 4.01 13.98 15.16
C ARG A 92 3.42 14.87 14.07
N THR A 93 3.87 14.71 12.83
CA THR A 93 3.40 15.49 11.69
C THR A 93 2.53 14.62 10.79
N VAL A 94 1.64 15.23 10.03
CA VAL A 94 0.71 14.51 9.14
C VAL A 94 1.09 14.82 7.70
N ARG A 95 1.17 13.76 6.88
CA ARG A 95 1.16 13.90 5.42
C ARG A 95 -0.17 13.37 4.91
N THR A 96 -1.10 14.28 4.65
CA THR A 96 -2.46 13.95 4.24
C THR A 96 -2.49 13.30 2.86
N THR A 97 -3.49 12.47 2.63
CA THR A 97 -3.76 11.93 1.30
C THR A 97 -4.53 12.95 0.46
N ASP A 98 -4.65 12.70 -0.85
CA ASP A 98 -5.36 13.60 -1.77
C ASP A 98 -6.84 13.73 -1.35
N PRO A 99 -7.33 14.93 -0.99
CA PRO A 99 -8.70 15.14 -0.53
C PRO A 99 -9.75 14.90 -1.62
N LEU A 100 -9.37 14.93 -2.91
CA LEU A 100 -10.29 14.56 -4.00
C LEU A 100 -10.65 13.06 -3.95
N HIS A 101 -9.79 12.25 -3.36
CA HIS A 101 -9.89 10.80 -3.34
C HIS A 101 -10.07 10.22 -1.93
N THR A 102 -10.20 11.08 -0.93
CA THR A 102 -10.23 10.69 0.48
C THR A 102 -11.39 11.39 1.18
N PRO A 103 -12.32 10.65 1.80
CA PRO A 103 -13.28 11.27 2.71
C PRO A 103 -12.56 12.07 3.82
N PRO A 104 -13.16 13.17 4.32
CA PRO A 104 -12.51 14.05 5.28
C PRO A 104 -12.32 13.36 6.65
N ARG A 105 -11.47 13.95 7.49
CA ARG A 105 -11.21 13.50 8.87
C ARG A 105 -12.47 13.20 9.67
N ASP A 106 -13.49 14.06 9.58
CA ASP A 106 -14.74 13.94 10.33
C ASP A 106 -15.51 12.67 9.97
N PHE A 107 -15.32 12.15 8.76
CA PHE A 107 -15.89 10.88 8.33
C PHE A 107 -15.20 9.67 8.98
N PHE A 108 -13.88 9.72 9.11
CA PHE A 108 -13.08 8.61 9.63
C PHE A 108 -12.85 8.64 11.14
N HIS A 109 -13.11 9.78 11.79
CA HIS A 109 -12.72 10.05 13.17
C HIS A 109 -11.20 9.96 13.43
N TYR A 110 -10.39 9.91 12.37
CA TYR A 110 -8.94 10.03 12.38
C TYR A 110 -8.48 10.67 11.05
N GLU A 111 -7.24 11.12 10.97
CA GLU A 111 -6.69 11.74 9.77
C GLU A 111 -6.05 10.68 8.85
N PRO A 112 -6.63 10.39 7.66
CA PRO A 112 -6.00 9.52 6.68
C PRO A 112 -4.69 10.11 6.22
N GLN A 113 -3.62 9.33 6.35
CA GLN A 113 -2.28 9.81 6.07
C GLN A 113 -1.45 8.78 5.32
N ALA A 114 -0.55 9.29 4.50
CA ALA A 114 0.56 8.55 3.93
C ALA A 114 1.83 8.83 4.75
N ALA A 115 2.86 8.03 4.54
CA ALA A 115 4.20 8.33 5.02
C ALA A 115 5.10 8.69 3.83
N PHE A 116 6.05 7.83 3.47
CA PHE A 116 6.82 7.93 2.23
C PHE A 116 6.17 7.23 1.03
N SER A 117 5.02 6.57 1.22
CA SER A 117 4.26 5.98 0.12
C SER A 117 3.81 7.04 -0.89
N ASP A 118 3.63 6.69 -2.16
CA ASP A 118 3.42 7.70 -3.21
C ASP A 118 2.21 8.62 -2.98
N GLY A 119 1.11 8.10 -2.42
CA GLY A 119 -0.06 8.94 -2.12
C GLY A 119 -1.17 8.32 -1.27
N PHE A 120 -1.17 7.01 -1.04
CA PHE A 120 -2.18 6.32 -0.22
C PHE A 120 -1.53 5.24 0.66
N PRO A 121 -2.16 4.85 1.79
CA PRO A 121 -1.56 3.93 2.74
C PRO A 121 -1.58 2.46 2.28
N PHE A 122 -2.60 2.06 1.50
CA PHE A 122 -2.71 0.68 1.00
C PHE A 122 -2.93 0.63 -0.51
N LEU A 123 -2.38 -0.42 -1.10
CA LEU A 123 -2.61 -0.84 -2.48
C LEU A 123 -3.12 -2.29 -2.47
N LEU A 124 -4.26 -2.49 -3.12
CA LEU A 124 -4.94 -3.76 -3.26
C LEU A 124 -4.76 -4.26 -4.69
N LEU A 125 -4.52 -5.56 -4.83
CA LEU A 125 -4.42 -6.21 -6.12
C LEU A 125 -4.96 -7.64 -6.06
N SER A 126 -5.71 -8.05 -7.06
CA SER A 126 -6.23 -9.42 -7.13
C SER A 126 -5.29 -10.37 -7.85
N THR A 127 -5.35 -11.65 -7.48
CA THR A 127 -4.63 -12.72 -8.18
C THR A 127 -5.18 -12.94 -9.59
N SER A 128 -6.50 -12.84 -9.81
CA SER A 128 -7.08 -12.90 -11.15
C SER A 128 -6.56 -11.80 -12.08
N SER A 129 -6.34 -10.58 -11.57
CA SER A 129 -5.66 -9.51 -12.30
C SER A 129 -4.23 -9.87 -12.71
N MET A 130 -3.46 -10.46 -11.79
CA MET A 130 -2.10 -10.93 -12.06
C MET A 130 -2.07 -12.04 -13.11
N ASP A 131 -2.98 -13.00 -13.02
CA ASP A 131 -3.08 -14.12 -13.97
C ASP A 131 -3.40 -13.63 -15.38
N LYS A 132 -4.32 -12.65 -15.49
CA LYS A 132 -4.63 -12.03 -16.78
C LYS A 132 -3.45 -11.27 -17.37
N LEU A 133 -2.73 -10.50 -16.56
CA LEU A 133 -1.51 -9.82 -17.01
C LEU A 133 -0.46 -10.84 -17.49
N ASN A 134 -0.22 -11.89 -16.72
CA ASN A 134 0.76 -12.92 -17.05
C ASN A 134 0.39 -13.70 -18.31
N SER A 135 -0.90 -13.92 -18.55
CA SER A 135 -1.38 -14.48 -19.81
C SER A 135 -1.06 -13.58 -21.00
N LEU A 136 -1.21 -12.25 -20.86
CA LEU A 136 -0.84 -11.31 -21.91
C LEU A 136 0.69 -11.25 -22.15
N LEU A 137 1.49 -11.31 -21.08
CA LEU A 137 2.95 -11.38 -21.19
C LEU A 137 3.41 -12.65 -21.92
N ALA A 138 2.78 -13.79 -21.63
CA ALA A 138 3.08 -15.06 -22.28
C ALA A 138 2.82 -15.03 -23.80
N LEU A 139 1.74 -14.36 -24.25
CA LEU A 139 1.46 -14.18 -25.68
C LEU A 139 2.56 -13.38 -26.41
N GLU A 140 3.32 -12.57 -25.68
CA GLU A 140 4.45 -11.79 -26.21
C GLU A 140 5.81 -12.46 -25.94
N ASN A 141 5.83 -13.72 -25.48
CA ASN A 141 7.03 -14.46 -25.09
C ASN A 141 7.86 -13.74 -24.01
N LEU A 142 7.19 -13.00 -23.12
CA LEU A 142 7.81 -12.28 -22.01
C LEU A 142 7.75 -13.10 -20.72
N ALA A 143 8.71 -12.86 -19.83
CA ALA A 143 8.71 -13.48 -18.50
C ALA A 143 7.49 -13.00 -17.68
N PRO A 144 6.92 -13.87 -16.82
CA PRO A 144 5.78 -13.49 -15.99
C PRO A 144 6.16 -12.40 -14.99
N ALA A 145 5.24 -11.46 -14.78
CA ALA A 145 5.32 -10.49 -13.71
C ALA A 145 4.99 -11.13 -12.36
N HIS A 146 5.65 -10.64 -11.31
CA HIS A 146 5.37 -11.00 -9.93
C HIS A 146 4.57 -9.89 -9.24
N ALA A 147 3.80 -10.20 -8.20
CA ALA A 147 3.07 -9.19 -7.44
C ALA A 147 4.01 -8.09 -6.89
N LEU A 148 5.24 -8.46 -6.53
CA LEU A 148 6.32 -7.55 -6.12
C LEU A 148 6.67 -6.47 -7.16
N ASN A 149 6.41 -6.70 -8.44
CA ASN A 149 6.55 -5.65 -9.45
C ASN A 149 5.58 -4.49 -9.17
N PHE A 150 4.40 -4.77 -8.62
CA PHE A 150 3.35 -3.79 -8.37
C PHE A 150 3.28 -3.30 -6.92
N ARG A 151 3.97 -3.98 -5.99
CA ARG A 151 4.09 -3.66 -4.55
C ARG A 151 2.73 -3.51 -3.84
N PRO A 152 1.78 -4.44 -4.05
CA PRO A 152 0.53 -4.38 -3.31
C PRO A 152 0.78 -4.70 -1.84
N ASN A 153 0.10 -3.97 -0.95
CA ASN A 153 0.10 -4.27 0.47
C ASN A 153 -0.84 -5.45 0.77
N ILE A 154 -1.93 -5.58 0.00
CA ILE A 154 -2.95 -6.63 0.17
C ILE A 154 -3.19 -7.34 -1.17
N MET A 155 -2.98 -8.66 -1.17
CA MET A 155 -3.34 -9.53 -2.29
C MET A 155 -4.68 -10.21 -2.03
N ILE A 156 -5.62 -10.01 -2.96
CA ILE A 156 -6.97 -10.56 -2.95
C ILE A 156 -7.00 -11.86 -3.77
N THR A 157 -7.56 -12.93 -3.22
CA THR A 157 -7.72 -14.22 -3.93
C THR A 157 -9.18 -14.64 -4.05
N GLY A 158 -9.51 -15.65 -4.85
CA GLY A 158 -10.90 -16.12 -5.00
C GLY A 158 -11.79 -15.26 -5.93
N THR A 159 -11.28 -14.15 -6.46
CA THR A 159 -11.93 -13.40 -7.53
C THR A 159 -11.82 -14.17 -8.85
N THR A 160 -12.92 -14.34 -9.57
CA THR A 160 -12.93 -15.02 -10.88
C THR A 160 -12.71 -14.05 -12.04
N GLU A 161 -13.22 -12.83 -11.92
CA GLU A 161 -13.10 -11.80 -12.95
C GLU A 161 -11.77 -11.04 -12.77
N PRO A 162 -10.92 -10.93 -13.80
CA PRO A 162 -9.73 -10.07 -13.74
C PRO A 162 -10.11 -8.60 -13.61
N ASN A 163 -9.35 -7.86 -12.81
CA ASN A 163 -9.54 -6.43 -12.54
C ASN A 163 -10.88 -6.05 -11.90
N VAL A 164 -11.60 -7.00 -11.33
CA VAL A 164 -12.86 -6.72 -10.62
C VAL A 164 -12.69 -5.68 -9.50
N GLU A 165 -11.48 -5.60 -8.92
CA GLU A 165 -11.15 -4.59 -7.91
C GLU A 165 -11.30 -3.14 -8.40
N ASP A 166 -11.26 -2.88 -9.71
CA ASP A 166 -11.50 -1.56 -10.30
C ASP A 166 -12.91 -1.00 -10.03
N THR A 167 -13.82 -1.87 -9.59
CA THR A 167 -15.22 -1.52 -9.33
C THR A 167 -15.48 -1.26 -7.85
N TYR A 168 -14.59 -1.65 -6.95
CA TYR A 168 -14.85 -1.57 -5.51
C TYR A 168 -14.83 -0.11 -5.05
N LEU A 169 -15.86 0.33 -4.32
CA LEU A 169 -15.83 1.61 -3.59
C LEU A 169 -15.55 1.37 -2.11
N ARG A 170 -16.17 0.32 -1.55
CA ARG A 170 -15.98 -0.08 -0.17
C ARG A 170 -15.90 -1.58 -0.05
N ILE A 171 -14.95 -2.05 0.74
CA ILE A 171 -14.79 -3.45 1.10
C ILE A 171 -14.63 -3.55 2.62
N SER A 172 -14.82 -4.74 3.16
CA SER A 172 -14.45 -5.04 4.54
C SER A 172 -13.51 -6.24 4.55
N VAL A 173 -12.45 -6.17 5.35
CA VAL A 173 -11.59 -7.31 5.67
C VAL A 173 -12.01 -7.81 7.04
N ASN A 174 -12.69 -8.95 7.10
CA ASN A 174 -13.51 -9.37 8.22
C ASN A 174 -14.52 -8.27 8.61
N ARG A 175 -14.29 -7.60 9.74
CA ARG A 175 -15.13 -6.48 10.23
C ARG A 175 -14.55 -5.09 9.93
N TYR A 176 -13.33 -5.03 9.39
CA TYR A 176 -12.59 -3.78 9.25
C TYR A 176 -12.84 -3.14 7.89
N PRO A 177 -13.47 -1.96 7.83
CA PRO A 177 -13.81 -1.32 6.57
C PRO A 177 -12.57 -0.75 5.87
N PHE A 178 -12.58 -0.78 4.54
CA PHE A 178 -11.61 -0.14 3.65
C PHE A 178 -12.36 0.62 2.57
N PHE A 179 -11.90 1.84 2.32
CA PHE A 179 -12.45 2.77 1.35
C PHE A 179 -11.49 2.86 0.18
N ILE A 180 -11.99 2.59 -1.02
CA ILE A 180 -11.16 2.65 -2.22
C ILE A 180 -11.07 4.10 -2.67
N ALA A 181 -9.84 4.62 -2.71
CA ALA A 181 -9.57 6.01 -3.03
C ALA A 181 -9.60 6.26 -4.53
N CYS A 182 -8.86 5.45 -5.28
CA CYS A 182 -8.78 5.54 -6.74
C CYS A 182 -8.09 4.30 -7.34
N ARG A 183 -8.20 4.14 -8.67
CA ARG A 183 -7.36 3.19 -9.40
C ARG A 183 -5.89 3.60 -9.34
N CYS A 184 -5.01 2.63 -9.13
CA CYS A 184 -3.58 2.89 -9.02
C CYS A 184 -2.96 3.07 -10.42
N THR A 185 -2.67 4.31 -10.79
CA THR A 185 -1.93 4.61 -12.02
C THR A 185 -0.49 4.13 -11.90
N ARG A 186 0.01 3.45 -12.93
CA ARG A 186 1.34 2.86 -12.92
C ARG A 186 2.33 3.70 -13.70
N CYS A 187 3.51 3.87 -13.10
CA CYS A 187 4.70 4.39 -13.75
C CYS A 187 5.51 3.22 -14.36
N GLN A 188 6.79 3.44 -14.68
CA GLN A 188 7.67 2.40 -15.25
C GLN A 188 8.23 1.42 -14.19
N VAL A 189 8.13 1.74 -12.90
CA VAL A 189 8.72 0.94 -11.80
C VAL A 189 8.31 -0.54 -11.81
N PRO A 190 7.06 -0.94 -12.17
CA PRO A 190 6.72 -2.35 -12.29
C PRO A 190 7.52 -3.12 -13.34
N GLY A 191 8.08 -2.44 -14.34
CA GLY A 191 8.96 -3.06 -15.33
C GLY A 191 10.35 -3.43 -14.81
N ASN A 192 10.72 -3.04 -13.59
CA ASN A 192 12.04 -3.39 -13.04
C ASN A 192 12.19 -4.90 -12.85
N ASP A 193 13.35 -5.42 -13.25
CA ASP A 193 13.74 -6.79 -12.98
C ASP A 193 14.07 -6.95 -11.50
N LEU A 194 13.29 -7.77 -10.80
CA LEU A 194 13.39 -7.95 -9.34
C LEU A 194 14.71 -8.61 -8.90
N LYS A 195 15.43 -9.28 -9.81
CA LYS A 195 16.70 -9.94 -9.49
C LYS A 195 17.88 -9.00 -9.64
N THR A 196 17.86 -8.18 -10.68
CA THR A 196 19.01 -7.35 -11.07
C THR A 196 18.84 -5.88 -10.69
N GLY A 197 17.62 -5.45 -10.35
CA GLY A 197 17.33 -4.03 -10.17
C GLY A 197 17.52 -3.23 -11.45
N LYS A 198 17.48 -3.83 -12.64
CA LYS A 198 17.55 -3.09 -13.91
C LYS A 198 16.15 -2.79 -14.43
N MET A 199 15.96 -1.59 -14.98
CA MET A 199 14.69 -1.21 -15.59
C MET A 199 14.47 -1.98 -16.89
N LYS A 200 13.30 -2.60 -17.03
CA LYS A 200 12.79 -3.12 -18.30
C LYS A 200 11.46 -2.45 -18.59
N ASN A 201 11.05 -2.41 -19.85
CA ASN A 201 9.80 -1.77 -20.26
C ASN A 201 8.69 -2.76 -20.61
N ASP A 202 8.96 -4.06 -20.51
CA ASP A 202 8.10 -5.11 -21.05
C ASP A 202 6.72 -5.12 -20.37
N ILE A 203 6.69 -5.22 -19.05
CA ILE A 203 5.45 -5.14 -18.25
C ILE A 203 4.72 -3.82 -18.50
N THR A 204 5.45 -2.70 -18.49
CA THR A 204 4.89 -1.36 -18.69
C THR A 204 4.21 -1.23 -20.05
N LYS A 205 4.82 -1.74 -21.14
CA LYS A 205 4.25 -1.71 -22.49
C LYS A 205 2.94 -2.50 -22.57
N VAL A 206 2.90 -3.69 -21.96
CA VAL A 206 1.70 -4.54 -21.95
C VAL A 206 0.57 -3.86 -21.18
N ILE A 207 0.81 -3.38 -19.96
CA ILE A 207 -0.23 -2.69 -19.18
C ILE A 207 -0.68 -1.38 -19.86
N MET A 208 0.20 -0.68 -20.59
CA MET A 208 -0.20 0.53 -21.32
C MET A 208 -1.18 0.25 -22.46
N ARG A 209 -1.09 -0.88 -23.16
CA ARG A 209 -2.08 -1.26 -24.17
C ARG A 209 -3.39 -1.73 -23.55
N TYR A 210 -3.28 -2.49 -22.47
CA TYR A 210 -4.41 -3.18 -21.86
C TYR A 210 -5.20 -2.34 -20.85
N ARG A 211 -4.56 -1.41 -20.14
CA ARG A 211 -5.08 -0.84 -18.88
C ARG A 211 -5.19 0.68 -18.85
N ARG A 212 -5.24 1.35 -20.00
CA ARG A 212 -5.61 2.77 -20.08
C ARG A 212 -7.13 2.92 -19.99
N ILE A 213 -7.65 2.73 -18.79
CA ILE A 213 -9.10 2.65 -18.53
C ILE A 213 -9.67 3.83 -17.75
N ASP A 214 -8.83 4.69 -17.16
CA ASP A 214 -9.31 5.81 -16.35
C ASP A 214 -9.45 7.08 -17.21
N PRO A 215 -10.66 7.63 -17.39
CA PRO A 215 -10.87 8.83 -18.19
C PRO A 215 -10.15 10.06 -17.62
N GLY A 216 -9.89 10.07 -16.30
CA GLY A 216 -9.12 11.13 -15.63
C GLY A 216 -7.61 11.04 -15.86
N ALA A 217 -7.11 9.89 -16.31
CA ALA A 217 -5.70 9.65 -16.60
C ALA A 217 -5.51 8.87 -17.92
N PRO A 218 -5.94 9.42 -19.07
CA PRO A 218 -6.03 8.68 -20.34
C PRO A 218 -4.67 8.19 -20.87
N TYR A 219 -3.58 8.80 -20.43
CA TYR A 219 -2.21 8.44 -20.83
C TYR A 219 -1.48 7.57 -19.81
N LYS A 220 -2.17 7.06 -18.77
CA LYS A 220 -1.58 6.19 -17.76
C LYS A 220 -2.33 4.87 -17.69
N ALA A 221 -1.59 3.78 -17.55
CA ALA A 221 -2.17 2.49 -17.23
C ALA A 221 -2.60 2.44 -15.76
N CYS A 222 -3.69 1.72 -15.45
CA CYS A 222 -4.18 1.49 -14.09
C CYS A 222 -4.13 0.00 -13.75
N PHE A 223 -3.56 -0.37 -12.61
CA PHE A 223 -3.53 -1.78 -12.21
C PHE A 223 -3.56 -1.89 -10.69
N GLY A 224 -4.54 -2.58 -10.12
CA GLY A 224 -4.84 -2.51 -8.68
C GLY A 224 -5.45 -1.16 -8.26
N VAL A 225 -5.89 -1.08 -7.00
CA VAL A 225 -6.61 0.08 -6.45
C VAL A 225 -5.99 0.54 -5.13
N ASN A 226 -5.90 1.85 -4.94
CA ASN A 226 -5.45 2.45 -3.71
C ASN A 226 -6.60 2.47 -2.69
N ALA A 227 -6.31 2.17 -1.43
CA ALA A 227 -7.30 2.11 -0.37
C ALA A 227 -6.83 2.79 0.92
N ILE A 228 -7.82 3.15 1.73
CA ILE A 228 -7.70 3.82 3.02
C ILE A 228 -8.45 2.98 4.04
N PRO A 229 -7.86 2.60 5.18
CA PRO A 229 -8.58 1.88 6.20
C PRO A 229 -9.61 2.82 6.84
N GLY A 230 -10.78 2.31 7.21
CA GLY A 230 -11.80 3.12 7.88
C GLY A 230 -11.51 3.39 9.36
N GLY A 231 -10.34 3.00 9.87
CA GLY A 231 -9.90 3.24 11.24
C GLY A 231 -8.45 2.81 11.45
N VAL A 232 -8.01 2.88 12.69
CA VAL A 232 -6.65 2.55 13.13
C VAL A 232 -6.66 1.36 14.11
N GLY A 233 -5.49 0.80 14.42
CA GLY A 233 -5.37 -0.34 15.34
C GLY A 233 -5.79 -1.70 14.76
N TYR A 234 -6.11 -1.76 13.46
CA TYR A 234 -6.51 -3.00 12.82
C TYR A 234 -5.33 -3.94 12.58
N VAL A 235 -5.54 -5.22 12.89
CA VAL A 235 -4.58 -6.30 12.64
C VAL A 235 -5.17 -7.24 11.60
N LEU A 236 -4.63 -7.21 10.39
CA LEU A 236 -5.04 -8.07 9.28
C LEU A 236 -4.17 -9.32 9.16
N LYS A 237 -4.75 -10.50 9.07
CA LYS A 237 -4.02 -11.74 8.89
C LYS A 237 -4.21 -12.30 7.48
N VAL A 238 -3.17 -12.97 7.00
CA VAL A 238 -3.30 -13.91 5.88
C VAL A 238 -4.38 -14.93 6.25
N GLY A 239 -5.35 -15.12 5.37
CA GLY A 239 -6.54 -15.92 5.67
C GLY A 239 -7.81 -15.09 5.86
N ASP A 240 -7.70 -13.82 6.22
CA ASP A 240 -8.86 -12.97 6.47
C ASP A 240 -9.75 -12.85 5.22
N VAL A 241 -11.06 -12.78 5.47
CA VAL A 241 -12.08 -12.77 4.42
C VAL A 241 -12.32 -11.35 3.96
N VAL A 242 -12.32 -11.12 2.66
CA VAL A 242 -12.73 -9.82 2.09
C VAL A 242 -14.16 -9.89 1.58
N SER A 243 -15.03 -9.00 2.05
CA SER A 243 -16.36 -8.77 1.48
C SER A 243 -16.39 -7.47 0.68
N VAL A 244 -17.10 -7.48 -0.45
CA VAL A 244 -17.36 -6.26 -1.22
C VAL A 244 -18.67 -5.66 -0.72
N ASP A 245 -18.59 -4.47 -0.13
CA ASP A 245 -19.75 -3.81 0.46
C ASP A 245 -20.43 -2.88 -0.54
N GLU A 246 -19.64 -2.27 -1.44
CA GLU A 246 -20.12 -1.31 -2.42
C GLU A 246 -19.26 -1.32 -3.68
N THR A 247 -19.91 -1.21 -4.85
CA THR A 247 -19.25 -1.11 -6.16
C THR A 247 -19.76 0.09 -6.95
N GLY A 248 -18.91 0.66 -7.78
CA GLY A 248 -19.23 1.81 -8.62
C GLY A 248 -18.11 2.14 -9.60
N VAL A 249 -18.16 3.37 -10.12
CA VAL A 249 -17.25 3.83 -11.17
C VAL A 249 -16.22 4.79 -10.58
N HIS A 250 -14.95 4.48 -10.80
CA HIS A 250 -13.85 5.39 -10.44
C HIS A 250 -13.56 6.37 -11.57
N THR A 251 -13.29 7.62 -11.22
CA THR A 251 -12.61 8.56 -12.13
C THR A 251 -11.57 9.36 -11.36
N ARG A 252 -10.35 9.47 -11.90
CA ARG A 252 -9.30 10.23 -11.21
C ARG A 252 -9.58 11.73 -11.13
N LYS A 253 -10.27 12.31 -12.11
CA LYS A 253 -10.58 13.75 -12.13
C LYS A 253 -11.80 14.13 -11.29
N GLY A 254 -12.78 13.23 -11.14
CA GLY A 254 -13.99 13.52 -10.39
C GLY A 254 -13.85 13.26 -8.90
N GLY A 255 -12.93 12.37 -8.51
CA GLY A 255 -12.96 11.80 -7.17
C GLY A 255 -14.09 10.78 -7.05
N VAL A 256 -13.92 9.79 -6.19
CA VAL A 256 -15.00 8.83 -5.87
C VAL A 256 -15.90 9.39 -4.77
N TRP A 257 -15.33 10.23 -3.90
CA TRP A 257 -15.92 10.71 -2.65
C TRP A 257 -16.28 12.20 -2.71
N ASN A 258 -16.25 12.81 -3.89
CA ASN A 258 -16.57 14.22 -4.07
C ASN A 258 -18.09 14.40 -4.19
N GLY A 259 -18.72 15.05 -3.22
CA GLY A 259 -20.15 15.38 -3.24
C GLY A 259 -21.12 14.23 -2.93
N THR A 260 -20.64 13.05 -2.52
CA THR A 260 -21.51 12.01 -1.96
C THR A 260 -21.95 12.46 -0.57
N GLU A 261 -23.25 12.47 -0.27
CA GLU A 261 -23.72 12.36 1.11
C GLU A 261 -23.17 11.03 1.63
N VAL A 262 -21.97 11.05 2.21
CA VAL A 262 -21.35 9.85 2.74
C VAL A 262 -22.19 9.46 3.95
N PRO A 263 -22.91 8.32 3.93
CA PRO A 263 -23.80 8.00 5.02
C PRO A 263 -22.98 7.97 6.32
N VAL A 264 -23.40 8.81 7.26
CA VAL A 264 -22.77 8.94 8.57
C VAL A 264 -22.86 7.56 9.24
N VAL A 265 -21.73 6.86 9.34
CA VAL A 265 -21.65 5.69 10.22
C VAL A 265 -21.47 6.25 11.62
N LEU A 266 -22.59 6.66 12.23
CA LEU A 266 -22.62 6.95 13.66
C LEU A 266 -22.23 5.66 14.38
N GLY A 267 -21.25 5.79 15.27
CA GLY A 267 -20.65 4.69 16.00
C GLY A 267 -21.65 3.76 16.69
N GLY A 268 -21.22 2.51 16.83
CA GLY A 268 -21.94 1.46 17.53
C GLY A 268 -22.23 0.29 16.60
N VAL A 269 -21.48 -0.80 16.78
CA VAL A 269 -22.03 -2.13 16.49
C VAL A 269 -23.20 -2.31 17.45
N GLN A 270 -24.38 -1.88 17.02
CA GLN A 270 -25.63 -2.38 17.56
C GLN A 270 -26.23 -3.28 16.51
N ASP A 271 -26.65 -4.46 16.95
CA ASP A 271 -27.35 -5.47 16.18
C ASP A 271 -28.39 -4.80 15.27
N VAL A 272 -28.09 -4.72 13.98
CA VAL A 272 -29.08 -4.27 13.00
C VAL A 272 -30.03 -5.44 12.80
N GLU A 273 -31.16 -5.36 13.50
CA GLU A 273 -32.38 -6.09 13.17
C GLU A 273 -32.58 -6.08 11.66
N LYS A 274 -32.78 -7.29 11.11
CA LYS A 274 -33.19 -7.53 9.74
C LYS A 274 -34.48 -6.74 9.44
N LYS A 275 -34.37 -5.54 8.89
CA LYS A 275 -35.50 -4.86 8.25
C LYS A 275 -35.46 -5.12 6.75
N SER A 276 -36.30 -6.07 6.35
CA SER A 276 -36.83 -6.18 5.00
C SER A 276 -37.67 -4.94 4.69
N VAL A 277 -37.25 -4.15 3.69
CA VAL A 277 -38.12 -3.20 3.01
C VAL A 277 -37.91 -3.35 1.51
N SER A 278 -38.99 -3.74 0.83
CA SER A 278 -39.12 -3.92 -0.61
C SER A 278 -39.52 -2.60 -1.28
N ILE A 279 -38.69 -2.09 -2.19
CA ILE A 279 -39.13 -1.22 -3.29
C ILE A 279 -38.30 -1.51 -4.55
N GLY A 280 -39.00 -2.03 -5.58
CA GLY A 280 -38.80 -1.70 -7.00
C GLY A 280 -37.45 -1.95 -7.69
N GLY A 281 -37.27 -3.15 -8.24
CA GLY A 281 -36.75 -3.34 -9.60
C GLY A 281 -35.26 -3.06 -9.87
N GLY A 282 -34.40 -4.05 -9.64
CA GLY A 282 -33.04 -4.08 -10.16
C GLY A 282 -32.14 -5.03 -9.38
N VAL A 283 -31.98 -6.26 -9.88
CA VAL A 283 -31.32 -7.39 -9.20
C VAL A 283 -29.84 -7.09 -8.88
N GLY A 284 -29.56 -6.68 -7.65
CA GLY A 284 -28.21 -6.64 -7.06
C GLY A 284 -28.01 -7.79 -6.08
N ARG A 285 -27.61 -8.96 -6.57
CA ARG A 285 -27.21 -10.09 -5.71
C ARG A 285 -25.97 -9.67 -4.92
N ARG A 286 -26.05 -9.59 -3.58
CA ARG A 286 -24.87 -9.67 -2.69
C ARG A 286 -24.12 -10.94 -3.07
N ARG A 287 -22.98 -10.81 -3.73
CA ARG A 287 -22.05 -11.91 -3.97
C ARG A 287 -21.06 -11.89 -2.82
N SER A 288 -21.31 -12.67 -1.78
CA SER A 288 -20.25 -13.07 -0.85
C SER A 288 -19.31 -13.98 -1.62
N VAL A 289 -18.11 -13.50 -1.92
CA VAL A 289 -17.03 -14.31 -2.47
C VAL A 289 -16.10 -14.59 -1.30
N ASP A 290 -15.79 -15.87 -1.04
CA ASP A 290 -14.78 -16.24 -0.06
C ASP A 290 -13.40 -15.82 -0.60
N ILE A 291 -12.97 -14.63 -0.21
CA ILE A 291 -11.70 -14.04 -0.64
C ILE A 291 -10.69 -14.22 0.48
N THR A 292 -9.70 -15.07 0.28
CA THR A 292 -8.61 -15.29 1.25
C THR A 292 -7.46 -14.32 0.97
N VAL A 293 -6.95 -13.60 1.97
CA VAL A 293 -5.66 -12.90 1.83
C VAL A 293 -4.54 -13.95 1.80
N ARG A 294 -3.77 -14.07 0.71
CA ARG A 294 -2.56 -14.92 0.67
C ARG A 294 -1.30 -14.07 0.60
N ASN A 295 -0.39 -14.25 1.56
CA ASN A 295 1.00 -13.82 1.41
C ASN A 295 1.79 -15.01 0.85
N LYS A 296 2.41 -14.88 -0.33
CA LYS A 296 3.30 -15.91 -0.87
C LYS A 296 4.71 -15.75 -0.26
N TRP A 297 4.76 -15.66 1.06
CA TRP A 297 5.96 -15.53 1.89
C TRP A 297 5.82 -16.51 3.04
N GLY A 298 6.91 -17.22 3.36
CA GLY A 298 6.96 -18.11 4.51
C GLY A 298 6.52 -17.39 5.77
N ASN A 299 5.78 -18.11 6.64
CA ASN A 299 5.21 -17.69 7.92
C ASN A 299 5.72 -16.33 8.45
N GLY A 300 4.99 -15.26 8.11
CA GLY A 300 5.25 -13.89 8.57
C GLY A 300 4.49 -12.87 7.72
N GLY A 301 3.30 -12.43 8.15
CA GLY A 301 2.63 -11.22 7.62
C GLY A 301 3.47 -9.98 7.97
N PHE A 302 3.53 -8.89 7.20
CA PHE A 302 2.50 -7.86 7.02
C PHE A 302 3.01 -6.83 5.98
N GLY A 303 2.13 -6.28 5.14
CA GLY A 303 2.48 -5.32 4.08
C GLY A 303 2.38 -3.83 4.45
N GLY A 304 2.06 -3.44 5.69
CA GLY A 304 1.76 -2.04 6.05
C GLY A 304 2.95 -1.18 6.51
N LEU A 305 4.07 -1.78 6.93
CA LEU A 305 5.15 -1.03 7.62
C LEU A 305 6.11 -0.30 6.67
N LEU A 306 6.23 -0.78 5.42
CA LEU A 306 7.29 -0.38 4.49
C LEU A 306 7.09 1.01 3.86
N GLY A 307 5.95 1.66 4.12
CA GLY A 307 5.72 3.06 3.74
C GLY A 307 6.35 4.08 4.70
N TRP A 308 6.79 3.68 5.89
CA TRP A 308 7.23 4.61 6.95
C TRP A 308 8.72 4.93 6.96
N VAL A 309 9.50 4.22 6.14
CA VAL A 309 10.95 4.37 6.03
C VAL A 309 11.31 4.67 4.58
N ALA A 310 12.24 5.59 4.35
CA ALA A 310 12.76 5.92 3.03
C ALA A 310 14.28 6.07 3.04
N LEU A 311 14.89 5.84 1.87
CA LEU A 311 16.31 6.12 1.65
C LEU A 311 16.46 7.37 0.81
N ILE A 312 17.23 8.32 1.33
CA ILE A 312 17.44 9.64 0.73
C ILE A 312 18.89 9.75 0.27
N PHE A 313 19.09 10.17 -0.98
CA PHE A 313 20.41 10.36 -1.60
C PHE A 313 20.75 11.85 -1.68
N PRO A 314 21.73 12.37 -0.92
CA PRO A 314 22.11 13.77 -1.00
C PRO A 314 22.65 14.14 -2.39
N GLY A 315 22.16 15.25 -2.97
CA GLY A 315 22.66 15.79 -4.25
C GLY A 315 21.86 15.38 -5.50
N LEU A 316 20.90 14.47 -5.39
CA LEU A 316 19.88 14.25 -6.43
C LEU A 316 18.63 15.05 -6.06
N SER A 317 18.17 15.93 -6.95
CA SER A 317 16.91 16.66 -6.78
C SER A 317 15.73 15.68 -6.93
N GLY A 318 15.43 14.94 -5.86
CA GLY A 318 14.34 13.97 -5.80
C GLY A 318 14.73 12.75 -4.97
N ILE A 319 13.82 12.30 -4.12
CA ILE A 319 13.91 10.99 -3.48
C ILE A 319 13.82 9.94 -4.60
N LEU A 320 14.87 9.12 -4.75
CA LEU A 320 14.70 7.84 -5.43
C LEU A 320 13.91 6.91 -4.50
N THR A 321 12.58 7.01 -4.54
CA THR A 321 11.71 5.84 -4.29
C THR A 321 11.91 4.79 -5.40
N ARG A 322 12.63 5.17 -6.47
CA ARG A 322 13.21 4.28 -7.45
C ARG A 322 14.13 3.29 -6.72
N TRP A 323 13.80 2.00 -6.88
CA TRP A 323 14.58 0.83 -6.47
C TRP A 323 14.28 0.21 -5.10
N TRP A 324 13.02 0.03 -4.72
CA TRP A 324 12.68 -1.08 -3.80
C TRP A 324 11.48 -1.87 -4.22
N PRO A 325 11.56 -3.19 -4.39
CA PRO A 325 10.39 -4.05 -4.27
C PRO A 325 10.12 -4.28 -2.78
N PHE A 326 8.96 -3.87 -2.31
CA PHE A 326 8.40 -4.22 -1.01
C PHE A 326 7.02 -4.82 -1.26
#